data_AF-A0AAW0QBQ1-F1
#
_entry.id   AF-A0AAW0QBQ1-F1
#
_cell.length_a   1.000
_cell.length_b   1.000
_cell.length_c   1.000
_cell.angle_alpha   90.00
_cell.angle_beta   90.00
_cell.angle_gamma   90.00
#
_symmetry.space_group_name_H-M   'P 1'
#
loop_
_entity.id
_entity.type
_entity.pdbx_description
1 polymer ?
#
loop_
_entity_poly.entity_id
_entity_poly.type
_entity_poly.pdbx_seq_one_letter_code
_entity_poly.pdbx_strand_id
1 'polypeptide(L)'
;MPKHTVDLGDILPRAGMINAKPFLSSARRDHQLLKQLRFADVVGKSVKKRREHRKLLDEALTGMLTTAALLAGEKTDDEEEVVPFLTFVEEVQARTPWASKMSASVFLDLFAAVLGARVAWKQNPREPFAPEEHCTTATAAQQLLDSAPAI
;
A
#
# COMPACT_ATOMS: atom_id res chain seq x y z
N MET A 1 27.41 -13.77 -12.47
CA MET A 1 26.80 -12.90 -11.44
C MET A 1 25.31 -13.19 -11.39
N PRO A 2 24.73 -13.56 -10.25
CA PRO A 2 23.29 -13.73 -10.16
C PRO A 2 22.63 -12.37 -10.44
N LYS A 3 21.67 -12.34 -11.37
CA LYS A 3 20.83 -11.16 -11.59
C LYS A 3 20.06 -10.94 -10.29
N HIS A 4 20.41 -9.92 -9.51
CA HIS A 4 19.55 -9.46 -8.43
C HIS A 4 18.22 -9.03 -9.04
N THR A 5 17.23 -9.91 -8.99
CA THR A 5 15.83 -9.55 -9.21
C THR A 5 15.43 -8.66 -8.05
N VAL A 6 15.06 -7.43 -8.36
CA VAL A 6 14.47 -6.53 -7.37
C VAL A 6 13.08 -7.08 -7.04
N ASP A 7 12.89 -7.50 -5.80
CA ASP A 7 11.60 -7.93 -5.28
C ASP A 7 10.80 -6.73 -4.74
N LEU A 8 9.48 -6.87 -4.61
CA LEU A 8 8.65 -5.78 -4.12
C LEU A 8 8.99 -5.45 -2.66
N GLY A 9 9.27 -6.47 -1.84
CA GLY A 9 9.75 -6.31 -0.46
C GLY A 9 11.07 -5.54 -0.35
N ASP A 10 11.85 -5.42 -1.42
CA ASP A 10 13.09 -4.64 -1.45
C ASP A 10 12.85 -3.15 -1.70
N ILE A 11 11.72 -2.78 -2.28
CA ILE A 11 11.41 -1.41 -2.68
C ILE A 11 10.19 -0.81 -1.98
N LEU A 12 9.42 -1.59 -1.22
CA LEU A 12 8.38 -1.03 -0.35
C LEU A 12 9.00 -0.06 0.67
N PRO A 13 8.31 1.04 0.99
CA PRO A 13 8.69 1.89 2.11
C PRO A 13 8.46 1.10 3.41
N ARG A 14 9.52 0.92 4.21
CA ARG A 14 9.52 -0.02 5.37
C ARG A 14 9.47 0.65 6.74
N ALA A 15 9.78 1.94 6.83
CA ALA A 15 9.82 2.62 8.11
C ALA A 15 8.41 2.64 8.74
N GLY A 16 8.23 2.00 9.90
CA GLY A 16 6.93 1.85 10.56
C GLY A 16 6.03 0.75 9.98
N MET A 17 6.56 -0.17 9.17
CA MET A 17 5.82 -1.29 8.55
C MET A 17 6.57 -2.61 8.76
N ILE A 18 5.89 -3.69 9.15
CA ILE A 18 6.52 -5.02 9.11
C ILE A 18 6.53 -5.49 7.65
N ASN A 19 7.70 -5.97 7.24
CA ASN A 19 7.99 -6.60 5.96
C ASN A 19 6.72 -7.23 5.33
N ALA A 20 6.15 -6.63 4.28
CA ALA A 20 4.93 -7.15 3.64
C ALA A 20 5.16 -8.48 2.88
N LYS A 21 6.40 -8.99 2.87
CA LYS A 21 6.81 -10.28 2.29
C LYS A 21 5.90 -11.49 2.65
N PRO A 22 5.37 -11.66 3.88
CA PRO A 22 4.47 -12.76 4.20
C PRO A 22 3.16 -12.72 3.39
N PHE A 23 2.71 -11.52 3.00
CA PHE A 23 1.50 -11.30 2.20
C PHE A 23 1.80 -11.26 0.69
N LEU A 24 3.09 -11.22 0.34
CA LEU A 24 3.67 -11.15 -0.99
C LEU A 24 4.50 -12.42 -1.24
N SER A 25 3.84 -13.58 -1.14
CA SER A 25 4.49 -14.85 -0.83
C SER A 25 5.16 -15.59 -1.99
N SER A 26 5.35 -14.98 -3.17
CA SER A 26 6.18 -15.59 -4.23
C SER A 26 6.85 -14.56 -5.12
N ALA A 27 8.12 -14.82 -5.50
CA ALA A 27 8.88 -13.98 -6.43
C ALA A 27 8.13 -13.72 -7.76
N ARG A 28 7.27 -14.66 -8.19
CA ARG A 28 6.41 -14.50 -9.38
C ARG A 28 5.33 -13.44 -9.17
N ARG A 29 4.67 -13.43 -8.00
CA ARG A 29 3.63 -12.45 -7.64
C ARG A 29 4.24 -11.06 -7.49
N ASP A 30 5.38 -10.95 -6.82
CA ASP A 30 6.14 -9.70 -6.69
C ASP A 30 6.54 -9.14 -8.05
N HIS A 31 7.01 -10.01 -8.96
CA HIS A 31 7.36 -9.59 -10.31
C HIS A 31 6.13 -9.12 -11.10
N GLN A 32 4.98 -9.77 -10.94
CA GLN A 32 3.73 -9.33 -11.58
C GLN A 32 3.27 -7.98 -11.02
N LEU A 33 3.34 -7.79 -9.70
CA LEU A 33 2.96 -6.54 -9.05
C LEU A 33 3.90 -5.40 -9.45
N LEU A 34 5.22 -5.65 -9.49
CA LEU A 34 6.20 -4.71 -10.04
C LEU A 34 5.95 -4.39 -11.50
N LYS A 35 5.57 -5.37 -12.33
CA LYS A 35 5.21 -5.15 -13.73
C LYS A 35 3.97 -4.27 -13.87
N GLN A 36 2.96 -4.50 -13.03
CA GLN A 36 1.72 -3.71 -12.97
C GLN A 36 2.02 -2.27 -12.52
N LEU A 37 2.82 -2.08 -11.47
CA LEU A 37 3.24 -0.74 -11.01
C LEU A 37 4.06 0.01 -12.07
N ARG A 38 4.91 -0.69 -12.84
CA ARG A 38 5.62 -0.11 -13.99
C ARG A 38 4.67 0.24 -15.13
N PHE A 39 3.68 -0.59 -15.39
CA PHE A 39 2.66 -0.33 -16.40
C PHE A 39 1.77 0.86 -16.01
N ALA A 40 1.51 1.02 -14.72
CA ALA A 40 0.78 2.14 -14.15
C ALA A 40 1.60 3.44 -14.03
N ASP A 41 2.87 3.45 -14.47
CA ASP A 41 3.84 4.54 -14.33
C ASP A 41 4.11 4.98 -12.87
N VAL A 42 3.90 4.08 -11.89
CA VAL A 42 4.19 4.34 -10.47
C VAL A 42 5.69 4.21 -10.18
N VAL A 43 6.36 3.24 -10.80
CA VAL A 43 7.81 3.05 -10.65
C VAL A 43 8.49 3.01 -12.01
N GLY A 44 9.71 3.55 -12.07
CA GLY A 44 10.49 3.59 -13.29
C GLY A 44 10.79 2.21 -13.86
N LYS A 45 11.00 2.16 -15.18
CA LYS A 45 11.42 0.94 -15.89
C LYS A 45 12.85 0.52 -15.56
N SER A 46 13.67 1.44 -15.01
CA SER A 46 15.09 1.23 -14.75
C SER A 46 15.37 0.79 -13.31
N VAL A 47 16.03 -0.35 -13.16
CA VAL A 47 16.38 -0.96 -11.86
C VAL A 47 17.47 -0.16 -11.11
N LYS A 48 18.11 0.83 -11.76
CA LYS A 48 19.30 1.51 -11.23
C LYS A 48 19.03 2.55 -10.14
N LYS A 49 17.77 2.91 -9.87
CA LYS A 49 17.43 3.98 -8.93
C LYS A 49 16.49 3.53 -7.81
N ARG A 50 16.95 2.58 -6.99
CA ARG A 50 16.19 1.99 -5.87
C ARG A 50 15.60 3.04 -4.91
N ARG A 51 16.37 4.09 -4.58
CA ARG A 51 15.91 5.18 -3.69
C ARG A 51 14.78 6.00 -4.31
N GLU A 52 14.88 6.30 -5.60
CA GLU A 52 13.83 7.02 -6.35
C GLU A 52 12.56 6.19 -6.44
N HIS A 53 12.68 4.89 -6.74
CA HIS A 53 11.53 3.97 -6.79
C HIS A 53 10.84 3.83 -5.42
N ARG A 54 11.61 3.78 -4.33
CA ARG A 54 11.06 3.79 -2.97
C ARG A 54 10.25 5.05 -2.71
N LYS A 55 10.77 6.21 -3.10
CA LYS A 55 10.09 7.50 -2.92
C LYS A 55 8.79 7.56 -3.74
N LEU A 56 8.84 7.20 -5.02
CA LEU A 56 7.67 7.18 -5.89
C LEU A 56 6.60 6.19 -5.40
N LEU A 57 7.04 5.03 -4.91
CA LEU A 57 6.13 4.05 -4.33
C LEU A 57 5.51 4.55 -3.01
N ASP A 58 6.30 5.20 -2.15
CA ASP A 58 5.78 5.84 -0.93
C ASP A 58 4.74 6.92 -1.28
N GLU A 59 5.01 7.78 -2.26
CA GLU A 59 4.07 8.81 -2.72
C GLU A 59 2.78 8.20 -3.28
N ALA A 60 2.88 7.15 -4.09
CA ALA A 60 1.72 6.51 -4.71
C ALA A 60 0.85 5.74 -3.70
N LEU A 61 1.47 5.02 -2.76
CA LEU A 61 0.76 4.31 -1.70
C LEU A 61 0.14 5.28 -0.69
N THR A 62 0.85 6.35 -0.33
CA THR A 62 0.29 7.44 0.48
C THR A 62 -0.93 8.06 -0.19
N GLY A 63 -0.85 8.41 -1.49
CA GLY A 63 -1.99 8.96 -2.23
C GLY A 63 -3.21 8.03 -2.21
N MET A 64 -3.00 6.73 -2.46
CA MET A 64 -4.06 5.71 -2.39
C MET A 64 -4.70 5.63 -0.99
N LEU A 65 -3.90 5.63 0.07
CA LEU A 65 -4.39 5.56 1.45
C LEU A 65 -5.10 6.84 1.89
N THR A 66 -4.63 8.01 1.44
CA THR A 66 -5.32 9.29 1.66
C THR A 66 -6.68 9.29 0.97
N THR A 67 -6.78 8.81 -0.28
CA THR A 67 -8.06 8.65 -0.98
C THR A 67 -8.99 7.71 -0.20
N ALA A 68 -8.47 6.61 0.32
CA ALA A 68 -9.24 5.68 1.15
C ALA A 68 -9.72 6.32 2.47
N ALA A 69 -8.88 7.11 3.15
CA ALA A 69 -9.26 7.81 4.37
C ALA A 69 -10.37 8.86 4.13
N LEU A 70 -10.29 9.60 3.02
CA LEU A 70 -11.34 10.53 2.61
C LEU A 70 -12.66 9.81 2.34
N LEU A 71 -12.62 8.71 1.58
CA LEU A 71 -13.79 7.88 1.30
C LEU A 71 -14.40 7.26 2.57
N ALA A 72 -13.57 6.85 3.52
CA ALA A 72 -14.04 6.34 4.81
C ALA A 72 -14.75 7.44 5.61
N GLY A 73 -14.18 8.65 5.63
CA GLY A 73 -14.79 9.83 6.27
C GLY A 73 -16.13 10.23 5.65
N GLU A 74 -16.23 10.24 4.31
CA GLU A 74 -17.48 10.49 3.57
C GLU A 74 -18.60 9.50 3.97
N LYS A 75 -18.24 8.26 4.30
CA LYS A 75 -19.20 7.18 4.62
C LYS A 75 -19.62 7.12 6.10
N THR A 76 -18.91 7.79 7.00
CA THR A 76 -19.28 7.87 8.42
C THR A 76 -20.40 8.86 8.71
N ASP A 77 -20.66 9.81 7.80
CA ASP A 77 -21.71 10.82 7.96
C ASP A 77 -23.10 10.33 7.49
N ASP A 78 -23.15 9.26 6.71
CA ASP A 78 -24.40 8.58 6.30
C ASP A 78 -24.73 7.48 7.34
N GLU A 79 -25.65 7.78 8.26
CA GLU A 79 -26.15 6.79 9.22
C GLU A 79 -26.75 5.57 8.48
N GLU A 80 -26.13 4.40 8.69
CA GLU A 80 -26.64 3.01 8.51
C GLU A 80 -26.12 2.13 7.36
N GLU A 81 -25.47 2.61 6.29
CA GLU A 81 -25.02 1.68 5.23
C GLU A 81 -23.58 1.17 5.42
N VAL A 82 -23.45 -0.02 6.02
CA VAL A 82 -22.17 -0.76 6.05
C VAL A 82 -21.79 -1.15 4.63
N VAL A 83 -20.96 -0.34 3.99
CA VAL A 83 -20.44 -0.65 2.65
C VAL A 83 -19.54 -1.88 2.72
N PRO A 84 -19.79 -2.93 1.91
CA PRO A 84 -18.91 -4.09 1.85
C PRO A 84 -17.46 -3.68 1.57
N PHE A 85 -16.51 -4.29 2.28
CA PHE A 85 -15.08 -3.97 2.14
C PHE A 85 -14.60 -4.03 0.68
N LEU A 86 -15.09 -5.00 -0.11
CA LEU A 86 -14.75 -5.11 -1.52
C LEU A 86 -15.21 -3.90 -2.33
N THR A 87 -16.45 -3.44 -2.12
CA THR A 87 -17.01 -2.25 -2.78
C THR A 87 -16.23 -1.00 -2.40
N PHE A 88 -15.85 -0.87 -1.12
CA PHE A 88 -14.97 0.21 -0.68
C PHE A 88 -13.62 0.19 -1.40
N VAL A 89 -12.95 -0.97 -1.48
CA VAL A 89 -11.66 -1.09 -2.17
C VAL A 89 -11.78 -0.78 -3.68
N GLU A 90 -12.88 -1.19 -4.32
CA GLU A 90 -13.15 -0.87 -5.73
C GLU A 90 -13.32 0.64 -5.95
N GLU A 91 -14.02 1.33 -5.06
CA GLU A 91 -14.14 2.80 -5.12
C GLU A 91 -12.79 3.50 -4.91
N VAL A 92 -11.98 3.03 -3.95
CA VAL A 92 -10.61 3.54 -3.76
C VAL A 92 -9.80 3.35 -5.04
N GLN A 93 -9.91 2.19 -5.69
CA GLN A 93 -9.23 1.91 -6.94
C GLN A 93 -9.66 2.87 -8.04
N ALA A 94 -10.97 3.08 -8.18
CA ALA A 94 -11.55 3.97 -9.19
C ALA A 94 -11.11 5.43 -9.00
N ARG A 95 -10.99 5.89 -7.75
CA ARG A 95 -10.53 7.26 -7.41
C ARG A 95 -9.01 7.43 -7.38
N THR A 96 -8.23 6.35 -7.51
CA THR A 96 -6.77 6.40 -7.52
C THR A 96 -6.23 6.33 -8.95
N PRO A 97 -5.68 7.43 -9.53
CA PRO A 97 -5.42 7.52 -10.98
C PRO A 97 -4.51 6.43 -11.56
N TRP A 98 -3.50 5.99 -10.81
CA TRP A 98 -2.60 4.92 -11.26
C TRP A 98 -3.19 3.52 -11.06
N ALA A 99 -4.07 3.34 -10.07
CA ALA A 99 -4.63 2.06 -9.70
C ALA A 99 -5.71 1.58 -10.69
N SER A 100 -6.38 2.50 -11.39
CA SER A 100 -7.32 2.20 -12.47
C SER A 100 -6.69 1.44 -13.64
N LYS A 101 -5.36 1.54 -13.80
CA LYS A 101 -4.57 0.82 -14.81
C LYS A 101 -4.18 -0.60 -14.37
N MET A 102 -4.51 -0.99 -13.14
CA MET A 102 -4.19 -2.29 -12.57
C MET A 102 -5.42 -3.19 -12.49
N SER A 103 -5.22 -4.51 -12.51
CA SER A 103 -6.31 -5.45 -12.27
C SER A 103 -6.81 -5.36 -10.82
N ALA A 104 -8.13 -5.43 -10.63
CA ALA A 104 -8.78 -5.32 -9.31
C ALA A 104 -8.23 -6.31 -8.27
N SER A 105 -7.98 -7.57 -8.65
CA SER A 105 -7.41 -8.57 -7.75
C SER A 105 -6.01 -8.20 -7.24
N VAL A 106 -5.15 -7.67 -8.10
CA VAL A 106 -3.80 -7.22 -7.73
C VAL A 106 -3.86 -5.96 -6.88
N PHE A 107 -4.80 -5.06 -7.15
CA PHE A 107 -5.01 -3.88 -6.33
C PHE A 107 -5.49 -4.26 -4.91
N LEU A 108 -6.47 -5.15 -4.81
CA LEU A 108 -6.96 -5.69 -3.55
C LEU A 108 -5.83 -6.36 -2.74
N ASP A 109 -5.03 -7.22 -3.38
CA ASP A 109 -3.87 -7.86 -2.76
C ASP A 109 -2.88 -6.81 -2.20
N LEU A 110 -2.58 -5.76 -2.98
CA LEU A 110 -1.68 -4.69 -2.56
C LEU A 110 -2.25 -3.90 -1.38
N PHE A 111 -3.53 -3.53 -1.46
CA PHE A 111 -4.23 -2.77 -0.44
C PHE A 111 -4.25 -3.53 0.91
N ALA A 112 -4.66 -4.79 0.87
CA ALA A 112 -4.67 -5.67 2.04
C ALA A 112 -3.26 -5.89 2.61
N ALA A 113 -2.25 -6.07 1.76
CA ALA A 113 -0.87 -6.27 2.21
C ALA A 113 -0.30 -5.04 2.95
N VAL A 114 -0.61 -3.83 2.49
CA VAL A 114 -0.15 -2.59 3.12
C VAL A 114 -0.81 -2.41 4.50
N LEU A 115 -2.14 -2.57 4.59
CA LEU A 115 -2.84 -2.47 5.87
C LEU A 115 -2.43 -3.59 6.83
N GLY A 116 -2.33 -4.83 6.36
CA GLY A 116 -1.87 -5.96 7.16
C GLY A 116 -0.45 -5.77 7.70
N ALA A 117 0.46 -5.19 6.91
CA ALA A 117 1.81 -4.84 7.35
C ALA A 117 1.81 -3.77 8.45
N ARG A 118 0.90 -2.79 8.40
CA ARG A 118 0.76 -1.78 9.46
C ARG A 118 0.15 -2.36 10.73
N VAL A 119 -0.88 -3.18 10.62
CA VAL A 119 -1.50 -3.89 11.76
C VAL A 119 -0.49 -4.82 12.43
N ALA A 120 0.25 -5.61 11.65
CA ALA A 120 1.30 -6.48 12.18
C ALA A 120 2.37 -5.68 12.93
N TRP A 121 2.76 -4.51 12.40
CA TRP A 121 3.67 -3.60 13.11
C TRP A 121 3.08 -3.10 14.43
N LYS A 122 1.79 -2.71 14.48
CA LYS A 122 1.13 -2.30 15.75
C LYS A 122 1.22 -3.41 16.81
N GLN A 123 1.05 -4.67 16.40
CA GLN A 123 1.12 -5.83 17.30
C GLN A 123 2.55 -6.17 17.74
N ASN A 124 3.54 -5.92 16.87
CA ASN A 124 4.94 -6.29 17.09
C ASN A 124 5.88 -5.18 16.60
N PRO A 125 5.93 -4.02 17.26
CA PRO A 125 6.64 -2.86 16.76
C PRO A 125 8.14 -3.15 16.62
N ARG A 126 8.70 -2.68 15.51
CA ARG A 126 10.14 -2.69 15.24
C ARG A 126 10.56 -1.27 14.90
N GLU A 127 11.82 -0.93 15.17
CA GLU A 127 12.38 0.35 14.75
C GLU A 127 12.01 0.66 13.28
N PRO A 128 11.54 1.89 13.00
CA PRO A 128 11.41 3.03 13.92
C PRO A 128 10.25 2.91 14.91
N PHE A 129 10.46 3.40 16.14
CA PHE A 129 9.43 3.49 17.18
C PHE A 129 8.78 4.88 17.24
N ALA A 130 9.52 5.91 16.82
CA ALA A 130 9.05 7.29 16.85
C ALA A 130 8.22 7.59 15.58
N PRO A 131 6.98 8.11 15.70
CA PRO A 131 6.11 8.38 14.54
C PRO A 131 6.73 9.28 13.47
N GLU A 132 7.60 10.22 13.85
CA GLU A 132 8.32 11.12 12.95
C GLU A 132 9.36 10.42 12.06
N GLU A 133 9.79 9.23 12.44
CA GLU A 133 10.73 8.41 11.68
C GLU A 133 10.00 7.46 10.70
N HIS A 134 8.67 7.41 10.77
CA HIS A 134 7.86 6.56 9.89
C HIS A 134 7.79 7.13 8.47
N CYS A 135 7.67 6.25 7.48
CA CYS A 135 7.43 6.72 6.11
C CYS A 135 6.00 7.28 5.99
N THR A 136 5.76 8.08 4.94
CA THR A 136 4.45 8.70 4.75
C THR A 136 3.34 7.67 4.57
N THR A 137 3.64 6.54 3.90
CA THR A 137 2.70 5.42 3.74
C THR A 137 2.26 4.85 5.10
N ALA A 138 3.19 4.71 6.05
CA ALA A 138 2.88 4.15 7.36
C ALA A 138 1.97 5.09 8.18
N THR A 139 2.21 6.40 8.09
CA THR A 139 1.36 7.42 8.70
C THR A 139 -0.03 7.46 8.07
N ALA A 140 -0.13 7.41 6.74
CA ALA A 140 -1.43 7.37 6.06
C ALA A 140 -2.21 6.08 6.35
N ALA A 141 -1.52 4.93 6.41
CA ALA A 141 -2.14 3.66 6.79
C ALA A 141 -2.64 3.69 8.23
N GLN A 142 -1.88 4.33 9.13
CA GLN A 142 -2.30 4.55 10.51
C GLN A 142 -3.57 5.38 10.57
N GLN A 143 -3.62 6.50 9.85
CA GLN A 143 -4.80 7.38 9.81
C GLN A 143 -6.04 6.63 9.34
N LEU A 144 -5.96 5.89 8.22
CA LEU A 144 -7.08 5.10 7.73
C LEU A 144 -7.55 4.05 8.74
N LEU A 145 -6.63 3.35 9.40
CA LEU A 145 -6.97 2.35 10.43
C LEU A 145 -7.61 2.98 11.67
N ASP A 146 -7.31 4.23 11.98
CA ASP A 146 -7.87 4.95 13.13
C ASP A 146 -9.21 5.62 12.76
N SER A 147 -9.44 5.92 11.49
CA SER A 147 -10.70 6.45 10.94
C SER A 147 -11.75 5.37 10.67
N ALA A 148 -11.35 4.12 10.45
CA ALA A 148 -12.29 3.03 10.27
C ALA A 148 -12.86 2.60 11.64
N PRO A 149 -14.19 2.63 11.87
CA PRO A 149 -14.76 1.91 13.00
C PRO A 149 -14.36 0.44 12.87
N ALA A 150 -13.85 -0.15 13.95
CA ALA A 150 -13.17 -1.44 14.00
C ALA A 150 -13.59 -2.42 12.87
N ILE A 151 -12.75 -2.57 11.84
CA ILE A 151 -12.81 -3.66 10.86
C ILE A 151 -12.45 -4.97 11.55
#